data_AF-A0A9P4L484-F1
#
_entry.id   AF-A0A9P4L484-F1
#
_cell.length_a   1.000
_cell.length_b   1.000
_cell.length_c   1.000
_cell.angle_alpha   90.00
_cell.angle_beta   90.00
_cell.angle_gamma   90.00
#
_symmetry.space_group_name_H-M   'P 1'
#
loop_
_entity.id
_entity.type
_entity.pdbx_description
1 polymer ?
#
loop_
_entity_poly.entity_id
_entity_poly.type
_entity_poly.pdbx_seq_one_letter_code
_entity_poly.pdbx_strand_id
1 'polypeptide(L)'
;MASTYTDKQSSPLLRVPAEIRIIIWTHVLGGETFSIHCWRRYTPFGFASRIIQKKRNFLALLATSRQVYSETRLLPFQFNAFRFKHQSSFLSFLAHFATDQQMAIRNVELVTWMARHMVDGEGWVLGRVEECFPVTRFGGLRRVNVEVRMNGCETDCVRGDCLGCGGSEVGVGEEERRVREWFEGKCERVEVGFERVMA
;
A
#
# COMPACT_ATOMS: atom_id res chain seq x y z
N MET A 1 22.92 44.42 0.39
CA MET A 1 22.37 43.06 0.17
C MET A 1 23.16 42.09 1.05
N ALA A 2 22.63 41.77 2.24
CA ALA A 2 23.30 40.86 3.17
C ALA A 2 23.03 39.42 2.73
N SER A 3 24.09 38.71 2.36
CA SER A 3 24.04 37.29 2.01
C SER A 3 23.80 36.50 3.30
N THR A 4 22.58 36.02 3.51
CA THR A 4 22.26 35.09 4.60
C THR A 4 22.83 33.71 4.27
N TYR A 5 24.15 33.59 4.38
CA TYR A 5 24.85 32.30 4.45
C TYR A 5 24.61 31.74 5.86
N THR A 6 23.41 31.23 6.11
CA THR A 6 23.13 30.48 7.34
C THR A 6 24.00 29.24 7.35
N ASP A 7 24.96 29.28 8.27
CA ASP A 7 26.04 28.34 8.42
C ASP A 7 25.51 26.90 8.53
N LYS A 8 25.91 26.04 7.60
CA LYS A 8 25.67 24.59 7.65
C LYS A 8 26.16 23.99 8.99
N GLN A 9 27.03 24.71 9.69
CA GLN A 9 27.62 24.29 10.96
C GLN A 9 26.68 24.34 12.16
N SER A 10 25.54 25.03 12.12
CA SER A 10 24.71 25.20 13.33
C SER A 10 23.89 23.96 13.72
N SER A 11 23.56 23.08 12.76
CA SER A 11 22.79 21.87 13.04
C SER A 11 23.71 20.68 13.35
N PRO A 12 23.68 20.10 14.57
CA PRO A 12 24.47 18.91 14.90
C PRO A 12 24.21 17.74 13.95
N LEU A 13 22.97 17.63 13.46
CA LEU A 13 22.54 16.59 12.55
C LEU A 13 23.13 16.73 11.15
N LEU A 14 23.47 17.94 10.71
CA LEU A 14 24.13 18.14 9.41
C LEU A 14 25.65 17.91 9.48
N ARG A 15 26.22 17.78 10.69
CA ARG A 15 27.63 17.47 10.90
C ARG A 15 27.93 15.97 10.82
N VAL A 16 26.94 15.11 11.05
CA VAL A 16 27.13 13.66 10.90
C VAL A 16 27.20 13.27 9.42
N PRO A 17 27.95 12.21 9.04
CA PRO A 17 28.00 11.71 7.67
C PRO A 17 26.61 11.37 7.09
N ALA A 18 26.49 11.42 5.76
CA ALA A 18 25.21 11.23 5.08
C ALA A 18 24.61 9.84 5.35
N GLU A 19 25.45 8.82 5.48
CA GLU A 19 25.11 7.44 5.77
C GLU A 19 24.39 7.34 7.12
N ILE A 20 24.92 8.02 8.14
CA ILE A 20 24.33 8.06 9.49
C ILE A 20 23.00 8.82 9.46
N ARG A 21 22.93 9.93 8.70
CA ARG A 21 21.65 10.65 8.52
C ARG A 21 20.60 9.75 7.89
N ILE A 22 20.92 9.01 6.83
CA ILE A 22 19.98 8.10 6.16
C ILE A 22 19.47 7.01 7.12
N ILE A 23 20.33 6.48 8.00
CA ILE A 23 19.91 5.52 9.04
C ILE A 23 18.90 6.18 9.98
N ILE A 24 19.20 7.36 10.51
CA ILE A 24 18.29 8.12 11.38
C ILE A 24 16.96 8.38 10.65
N TRP A 25 17.01 8.83 9.40
CA TRP A 25 15.85 9.12 8.58
C TRP A 25 14.99 7.90 8.30
N THR A 26 15.61 6.75 8.05
CA THR A 26 14.90 5.48 7.88
C THR A 26 14.11 5.10 9.13
N HIS A 27 14.69 5.31 10.32
CA HIS A 27 13.97 5.05 11.57
C HIS A 27 12.86 6.07 11.87
N VAL A 28 13.04 7.34 11.48
CA VAL A 28 12.05 8.40 11.73
C VAL A 28 10.88 8.35 10.73
N LEU A 29 11.16 8.04 9.47
CA LEU A 29 10.21 8.07 8.35
C LEU A 29 9.80 6.68 7.85
N GLY A 30 10.15 5.62 8.57
CA GLY A 30 9.84 4.23 8.23
C GLY A 30 9.06 3.50 9.33
N GLY A 31 8.65 2.27 9.04
CA GLY A 31 7.99 1.37 10.00
C GLY A 31 6.51 1.65 10.25
N GLU A 32 5.90 2.58 9.52
CA GLU A 32 4.47 2.89 9.59
C GLU A 32 3.69 2.09 8.54
N THR A 33 2.39 1.88 8.82
CA THR A 33 1.44 1.31 7.85
C THR A 33 0.33 2.33 7.58
N PHE A 34 0.25 2.80 6.34
CA PHE A 34 -0.75 3.78 5.92
C PHE A 34 -2.01 3.09 5.41
N SER A 35 -3.06 3.10 6.22
CA SER A 35 -4.39 2.66 5.79
C SER A 35 -5.01 3.68 4.85
N ILE A 36 -5.22 3.26 3.60
CA ILE A 36 -5.81 4.05 2.53
C ILE A 36 -7.28 3.69 2.43
N HIS A 37 -8.13 4.70 2.63
CA HIS A 37 -9.55 4.62 2.39
C HIS A 37 -9.87 5.28 1.07
N CYS A 38 -10.74 4.64 0.29
CA CYS A 38 -11.42 5.31 -0.80
C CYS A 38 -12.90 5.43 -0.53
N TRP A 39 -13.48 6.50 -1.05
CA TRP A 39 -14.91 6.66 -1.14
C TRP A 39 -15.26 7.12 -2.55
N ARG A 40 -16.48 6.82 -2.96
CA ARG A 40 -17.02 7.30 -4.22
C ARG A 40 -17.27 8.80 -4.11
N ARG A 41 -16.77 9.60 -5.04
CA ARG A 41 -17.25 10.97 -5.20
C ARG A 41 -18.49 10.95 -6.08
N TYR A 42 -19.47 11.79 -5.77
CA TYR A 42 -20.62 12.06 -6.63
C TYR A 42 -20.26 12.97 -7.83
N THR A 43 -19.06 12.78 -8.39
CA THR A 43 -18.63 13.43 -9.63
C THR A 43 -18.45 12.36 -10.71
N PRO A 44 -18.62 12.71 -12.00
CA PRO A 44 -18.50 11.75 -13.10
C PRO A 44 -17.08 11.14 -13.25
N PHE A 45 -16.09 11.60 -12.49
CA PHE A 45 -14.67 11.26 -12.65
C PHE A 45 -14.02 10.58 -11.44
N GLY A 46 -14.78 9.79 -10.67
CA GLY A 46 -14.20 8.65 -9.97
C GLY A 46 -13.94 8.79 -8.46
N PHE A 47 -13.27 7.79 -7.93
CA PHE A 47 -13.04 7.59 -6.49
C PHE A 47 -12.01 8.59 -5.94
N ALA A 48 -12.24 9.05 -4.71
CA ALA A 48 -11.24 9.77 -3.94
C ALA A 48 -10.61 8.86 -2.91
N SER A 49 -9.35 9.10 -2.58
CA SER A 49 -8.60 8.37 -1.57
C SER A 49 -8.03 9.31 -0.51
N ARG A 50 -7.91 8.80 0.72
CA ARG A 50 -7.28 9.47 1.85
C ARG A 50 -6.60 8.44 2.75
N ILE A 51 -5.47 8.82 3.31
CA ILE A 51 -4.82 8.11 4.41
C ILE A 51 -5.60 8.43 5.70
N ILE A 52 -6.23 7.41 6.32
CA ILE A 52 -7.02 7.60 7.54
C ILE A 52 -6.15 7.50 8.79
N GLN A 53 -5.24 6.52 8.81
CA GLN A 53 -4.34 6.26 9.93
C GLN A 53 -2.97 6.82 9.56
N LYS A 54 -2.64 7.99 10.12
CA LYS A 54 -1.30 8.58 10.01
C LYS A 54 -0.90 9.23 11.32
N LYS A 55 0.37 9.08 11.68
CA LYS A 55 0.99 9.84 12.76
C LYS A 55 0.91 11.35 12.46
N ARG A 56 0.53 12.15 13.47
CA ARG A 56 0.49 13.61 13.34
C ARG A 56 1.87 14.11 12.93
N ASN A 57 1.92 15.02 11.95
CA ASN A 57 3.15 15.65 11.46
C ASN A 57 4.21 14.66 10.92
N PHE A 58 3.82 13.45 10.49
CA PHE A 58 4.77 12.44 9.98
C PHE A 58 5.72 12.97 8.90
N LEU A 59 5.19 13.75 7.94
CA LEU A 59 5.98 14.32 6.85
C LEU A 59 6.54 15.73 7.15
N ALA A 60 6.34 16.26 8.36
CA ALA A 60 6.78 17.63 8.68
C ALA A 60 8.30 17.79 8.55
N LEU A 61 9.07 16.73 8.80
CA LEU A 61 10.51 16.71 8.60
C LEU A 61 10.92 17.06 7.16
N LEU A 62 10.16 16.59 6.17
CA LEU A 62 10.43 16.84 4.75
C LEU A 62 10.31 18.34 4.39
N ALA A 63 9.55 19.11 5.17
CA ALA A 63 9.31 20.53 4.93
C ALA A 63 10.36 21.44 5.61
N THR A 64 11.29 20.89 6.39
CA THR A 64 12.22 21.70 7.20
C THR A 64 13.37 22.31 6.39
N SER A 65 13.91 21.58 5.41
CA SER A 65 15.05 22.00 4.60
C SER A 65 15.12 21.27 3.27
N ARG A 66 15.65 21.94 2.23
CA ARG A 66 15.88 21.35 0.90
C ARG A 66 16.84 20.16 0.94
N GLN A 67 17.86 20.22 1.80
CA GLN A 67 18.81 19.12 1.95
C GLN A 67 18.10 17.88 2.51
N VAL A 68 17.37 18.04 3.62
CA VAL A 68 16.57 16.97 4.22
C VAL A 68 15.59 16.41 3.20
N TYR A 69 14.85 17.26 2.48
CA TYR A 69 13.95 16.82 1.42
C TYR A 69 14.66 15.97 0.36
N SER A 70 15.81 16.43 -0.15
CA SER A 70 16.57 15.70 -1.18
C SER A 70 17.05 14.33 -0.71
N GLU A 71 17.45 14.21 0.56
CA GLU A 71 17.91 12.95 1.16
C GLU A 71 16.75 11.98 1.46
N THR A 72 15.57 12.51 1.79
CA THR A 72 14.54 11.71 2.47
C THR A 72 13.22 11.54 1.74
N ARG A 73 12.95 12.30 0.67
CA ARG A 73 11.64 12.31 -0.02
C ARG A 73 11.13 10.94 -0.50
N LEU A 74 12.02 9.96 -0.70
CA LEU A 74 11.66 8.61 -1.13
C LEU A 74 11.54 7.61 0.04
N LEU A 75 12.12 7.91 1.20
CA LEU A 75 12.14 7.00 2.35
C LEU A 75 10.73 6.63 2.84
N PRO A 76 9.74 7.56 2.88
CA PRO A 76 8.37 7.20 3.24
C PRO A 76 7.75 6.13 2.34
N PHE A 77 8.18 6.01 1.09
CA PHE A 77 7.66 5.01 0.16
C PHE A 77 8.43 3.69 0.26
N GLN A 78 9.74 3.76 0.55
CA GLN A 78 10.61 2.59 0.62
C GLN A 78 10.43 1.79 1.92
N PHE A 79 10.17 2.46 3.04
CA PHE A 79 10.25 1.86 4.38
C PHE A 79 8.91 1.76 5.12
N ASN A 80 7.80 2.14 4.49
CA ASN A 80 6.46 1.97 5.05
C ASN A 80 5.66 0.98 4.21
N ALA A 81 4.55 0.54 4.78
CA ALA A 81 3.54 -0.26 4.08
C ALA A 81 2.32 0.60 3.73
N PHE A 82 1.73 0.33 2.56
CA PHE A 82 0.50 0.98 2.13
C PHE A 82 -0.61 -0.05 2.07
N ARG A 83 -1.61 0.11 2.94
CA ARG A 83 -2.70 -0.83 3.12
C ARG A 83 -3.95 -0.36 2.38
N PHE A 84 -4.41 -1.18 1.44
CA PHE A 84 -5.55 -0.88 0.59
C PHE A 84 -6.69 -1.84 0.89
N LYS A 85 -7.87 -1.29 1.17
CA LYS A 85 -9.10 -2.08 1.38
C LYS A 85 -9.93 -2.27 0.12
N HIS A 86 -9.65 -1.49 -0.92
CA HIS A 86 -10.43 -1.46 -2.15
C HIS A 86 -9.52 -1.16 -3.35
N GLN A 87 -9.70 -1.90 -4.45
CA GLN A 87 -8.92 -1.74 -5.68
C GLN A 87 -9.00 -0.34 -6.30
N SER A 88 -10.17 0.29 -6.22
CA SER A 88 -10.37 1.66 -6.70
C SER A 88 -9.50 2.70 -5.98
N SER A 89 -8.92 2.34 -4.83
CA SER A 89 -8.00 3.20 -4.09
C SER A 89 -6.65 3.35 -4.80
N PHE A 90 -6.18 2.35 -5.55
CA PHE A 90 -4.83 2.37 -6.12
C PHE A 90 -4.61 3.54 -7.07
N LEU A 91 -5.43 3.65 -8.11
CA LEU A 91 -5.27 4.68 -9.13
C LEU A 91 -5.46 6.09 -8.54
N SER A 92 -6.48 6.25 -7.70
CA SER A 92 -6.74 7.52 -7.00
C SER A 92 -5.57 7.91 -6.10
N PHE A 93 -4.99 6.96 -5.36
CA PHE A 93 -3.86 7.21 -4.47
C PHE A 93 -2.60 7.55 -5.26
N LEU A 94 -2.24 6.73 -6.25
CA LEU A 94 -1.03 6.90 -7.05
C LEU A 94 -1.02 8.20 -7.86
N ALA A 95 -2.18 8.71 -8.26
CA ALA A 95 -2.30 9.98 -8.98
C ALA A 95 -1.76 11.19 -8.19
N HIS A 96 -1.59 11.08 -6.87
CA HIS A 96 -1.03 12.15 -6.03
C HIS A 96 0.49 12.14 -5.96
N PHE A 97 1.17 11.14 -6.53
CA PHE A 97 2.60 10.93 -6.37
C PHE A 97 3.33 10.99 -7.72
N ALA A 98 4.54 11.54 -7.69
CA ALA A 98 5.43 11.52 -8.85
C ALA A 98 5.87 10.09 -9.18
N THR A 99 6.26 9.85 -10.44
CA THR A 99 6.64 8.51 -10.93
C THR A 99 7.74 7.88 -10.07
N ASP A 100 8.75 8.64 -9.65
CA ASP A 100 9.82 8.13 -8.81
C ASP A 100 9.37 7.74 -7.41
N GLN A 101 8.38 8.44 -6.84
CA GLN A 101 7.73 8.06 -5.58
C GLN A 101 6.91 6.78 -5.73
N GLN A 102 6.16 6.64 -6.82
CA GLN A 102 5.42 5.41 -7.12
C GLN A 102 6.38 4.21 -7.24
N MET A 103 7.48 4.40 -7.99
CA MET A 103 8.52 3.40 -8.17
C MET A 103 9.30 3.11 -6.87
N ALA A 104 9.27 3.99 -5.88
CA ALA A 104 9.92 3.79 -4.60
C ALA A 104 9.09 2.95 -3.61
N ILE A 105 7.81 2.69 -3.88
CA ILE A 105 6.94 1.88 -3.02
C ILE A 105 7.41 0.43 -3.04
N ARG A 106 7.73 -0.11 -1.86
CA ARG A 106 8.24 -1.50 -1.70
C ARG A 106 7.26 -2.47 -1.08
N ASN A 107 6.38 -2.00 -0.20
CA ASN A 107 5.50 -2.84 0.59
C ASN A 107 4.05 -2.42 0.40
N VAL A 108 3.21 -3.37 -0.02
CA VAL A 108 1.77 -3.18 -0.16
C VAL A 108 1.04 -4.23 0.67
N GLU A 109 0.00 -3.79 1.37
CA GLU A 109 -0.93 -4.67 2.06
C GLU A 109 -2.29 -4.60 1.35
N LEU A 110 -2.81 -5.76 0.96
CA LEU A 110 -4.11 -5.92 0.32
C LEU A 110 -5.06 -6.52 1.33
N VAL A 111 -6.09 -5.77 1.72
CA VAL A 111 -7.18 -6.31 2.53
C VAL A 111 -8.27 -6.77 1.59
N THR A 112 -8.41 -8.08 1.46
CA THR A 112 -9.40 -8.70 0.58
C THR A 112 -10.42 -9.40 1.46
N TRP A 113 -11.69 -9.07 1.27
CA TRP A 113 -12.80 -9.79 1.90
C TRP A 113 -13.12 -11.11 1.16
N MET A 114 -12.38 -11.35 0.07
CA MET A 114 -12.85 -12.08 -1.09
C MET A 114 -11.63 -12.35 -2.01
N ALA A 115 -10.58 -12.99 -1.50
CA ALA A 115 -9.35 -13.27 -2.27
C ALA A 115 -9.66 -13.94 -3.62
N ARG A 116 -10.65 -14.87 -3.63
CA ARG A 116 -11.24 -15.49 -4.83
C ARG A 116 -11.65 -14.48 -5.89
N HIS A 117 -12.34 -13.41 -5.49
CA HIS A 117 -12.88 -12.41 -6.39
C HIS A 117 -11.80 -11.56 -7.08
N MET A 118 -10.60 -11.47 -6.48
CA MET A 118 -9.46 -10.82 -7.13
C MET A 118 -8.86 -11.71 -8.22
N VAL A 119 -8.75 -13.01 -8.00
CA VAL A 119 -8.17 -13.97 -8.94
C VAL A 119 -9.11 -14.24 -10.11
N ASP A 120 -10.37 -14.51 -9.80
CA ASP A 120 -11.38 -14.91 -10.78
C ASP A 120 -12.01 -13.72 -11.50
N GLY A 121 -11.84 -12.49 -10.98
CA GLY A 121 -12.50 -11.30 -11.49
C GLY A 121 -14.02 -11.30 -11.27
N GLU A 122 -14.56 -12.27 -10.54
CA GLU A 122 -15.96 -12.29 -10.12
C GLU A 122 -16.10 -11.31 -8.97
N GLY A 123 -16.99 -10.33 -8.98
CA GLY A 123 -17.12 -9.31 -7.93
C GLY A 123 -17.84 -8.09 -8.48
N TRP A 124 -18.52 -7.31 -7.62
CA TRP A 124 -19.50 -6.29 -8.06
C TRP A 124 -18.96 -5.19 -8.99
N VAL A 125 -17.63 -5.08 -9.17
CA VAL A 125 -17.03 -4.40 -10.32
C VAL A 125 -15.83 -5.21 -10.82
N LEU A 126 -16.03 -5.88 -11.97
CA LEU A 126 -15.07 -6.73 -12.68
C LEU A 126 -13.82 -5.95 -13.09
N GLY A 127 -12.67 -6.50 -12.74
CA GLY A 127 -11.41 -6.25 -13.43
C GLY A 127 -10.41 -7.35 -13.09
N ARG A 128 -9.57 -7.74 -14.05
CA ARG A 128 -8.45 -8.65 -13.78
C ARG A 128 -7.56 -8.06 -12.68
N VAL A 129 -6.80 -8.87 -11.94
CA VAL A 129 -5.82 -8.34 -10.96
C VAL A 129 -4.92 -7.25 -11.59
N GLU A 130 -4.62 -7.34 -12.87
CA GLU A 130 -3.86 -6.32 -13.64
C GLU A 130 -4.55 -4.95 -13.73
N GLU A 131 -5.89 -4.94 -13.78
CA GLU A 131 -6.72 -3.73 -13.80
C GLU A 131 -6.93 -3.19 -12.38
N CYS A 132 -6.97 -4.10 -11.40
CA CYS A 132 -7.27 -3.80 -10.00
C CYS A 132 -6.02 -3.41 -9.20
N PHE A 133 -4.88 -4.00 -9.52
CA PHE A 133 -3.60 -3.77 -8.89
C PHE A 133 -2.55 -3.42 -9.96
N PRO A 134 -2.24 -2.13 -10.15
CA PRO A 134 -1.35 -1.67 -11.22
C PRO A 134 0.12 -1.98 -10.87
N VAL A 135 0.47 -3.26 -10.82
CA VAL A 135 1.77 -3.78 -10.36
C VAL A 135 2.94 -3.15 -11.13
N THR A 136 2.73 -2.85 -12.41
CA THR A 136 3.71 -2.20 -13.29
C THR A 136 4.06 -0.77 -12.86
N ARG A 137 3.21 -0.09 -12.08
CA ARG A 137 3.50 1.23 -11.51
C ARG A 137 4.37 1.16 -10.26
N PHE A 138 4.53 -0.03 -9.69
CA PHE A 138 5.34 -0.29 -8.51
C PHE A 138 6.67 -0.97 -8.90
N GLY A 139 7.52 -0.33 -9.71
CA GLY A 139 8.77 -0.95 -10.14
C GLY A 139 9.75 -1.31 -9.00
N GLY A 140 9.58 -0.69 -7.83
CA GLY A 140 10.31 -1.03 -6.60
C GLY A 140 9.62 -2.04 -5.69
N LEU A 141 8.48 -2.62 -6.08
CA LEU A 141 7.73 -3.55 -5.23
C LEU A 141 8.64 -4.73 -4.83
N ARG A 142 8.59 -5.08 -3.56
CA ARG A 142 9.35 -6.19 -2.96
C ARG A 142 8.47 -7.13 -2.16
N ARG A 143 7.40 -6.60 -1.55
CA ARG A 143 6.50 -7.40 -0.72
C ARG A 143 5.06 -7.01 -0.95
N VAL A 144 4.22 -8.03 -1.11
CA VAL A 144 2.77 -7.92 -1.10
C VAL A 144 2.24 -8.86 -0.03
N ASN A 145 1.61 -8.30 1.00
CA ASN A 145 0.89 -9.08 1.99
C ASN A 145 -0.61 -9.03 1.68
N VAL A 146 -1.24 -10.19 1.57
CA VAL A 146 -2.66 -10.32 1.30
C VAL A 146 -3.34 -10.78 2.59
N GLU A 147 -4.06 -9.88 3.23
CA GLU A 147 -4.94 -10.21 4.34
C GLU A 147 -6.24 -10.79 3.77
N VAL A 148 -6.46 -12.07 4.03
CA VAL A 148 -7.68 -12.79 3.65
C VAL A 148 -8.62 -12.74 4.84
N ARG A 149 -9.64 -11.90 4.74
CA ARG A 149 -10.74 -11.87 5.71
C ARG A 149 -11.83 -12.80 5.22
N MET A 150 -12.11 -13.84 5.98
CA MET A 150 -13.34 -14.60 5.79
C MET A 150 -14.46 -13.77 6.39
N ASN A 151 -15.52 -13.49 5.62
CA ASN A 151 -16.75 -13.07 6.28
C ASN A 151 -17.09 -14.19 7.25
N GLY A 152 -17.28 -13.84 8.53
CA GLY A 152 -17.96 -14.74 9.44
C GLY A 152 -19.24 -15.16 8.74
N CYS A 153 -19.30 -16.42 8.28
CA CYS A 153 -20.59 -17.08 8.23
C CYS A 153 -21.03 -17.05 9.68
N GLU A 154 -21.87 -16.08 10.04
CA GLU A 154 -22.74 -16.29 11.19
C GLU A 154 -23.37 -17.66 10.95
N THR A 155 -23.19 -18.54 11.93
CA THR A 155 -23.67 -19.92 11.96
C THR A 155 -25.18 -20.07 11.74
N ASP A 156 -25.90 -18.95 11.58
CA ASP A 156 -27.35 -18.85 11.38
C ASP A 156 -27.75 -18.50 9.93
N CYS A 157 -26.91 -18.78 8.92
CA CYS A 157 -27.38 -18.81 7.52
C CYS A 157 -28.33 -20.00 7.28
N VAL A 158 -29.51 -19.94 7.88
CA VAL A 158 -30.63 -20.86 7.68
C VAL A 158 -31.46 -20.32 6.51
N ARG A 159 -31.08 -20.70 5.28
CA ARG A 159 -31.91 -20.82 4.05
C ARG A 159 -31.17 -20.30 2.82
N GLY A 160 -30.87 -21.23 1.91
CA GLY A 160 -31.21 -21.20 0.47
C GLY A 160 -30.68 -20.10 -0.45
N ASP A 161 -30.55 -18.85 0.01
CA ASP A 161 -30.39 -17.67 -0.84
C ASP A 161 -29.12 -16.85 -0.53
N CYS A 162 -28.27 -17.33 0.38
CA CYS A 162 -26.94 -16.73 0.54
C CYS A 162 -26.08 -17.09 -0.70
N LEU A 163 -25.96 -16.14 -1.64
CA LEU A 163 -25.13 -16.20 -2.86
C LEU A 163 -23.62 -16.42 -2.60
N GLY A 164 -23.20 -16.75 -1.38
CA GLY A 164 -21.81 -16.98 -0.99
C GLY A 164 -21.57 -18.03 0.10
N CYS A 165 -22.62 -18.70 0.61
CA CYS A 165 -22.49 -19.69 1.69
C CYS A 165 -22.47 -21.15 1.18
N GLY A 166 -22.58 -21.34 -0.14
CA GLY A 166 -22.62 -22.66 -0.77
C GLY A 166 -21.25 -23.31 -0.86
N GLY A 167 -20.79 -23.91 0.24
CA GLY A 167 -20.19 -25.25 0.27
C GLY A 167 -19.04 -25.61 -0.68
N SER A 168 -18.32 -24.66 -1.28
CA SER A 168 -17.08 -24.99 -1.98
C SER A 168 -15.91 -24.76 -1.03
N GLU A 169 -15.47 -25.83 -0.35
CA GLU A 169 -14.07 -25.94 0.10
C GLU A 169 -13.11 -26.05 -1.13
N VAL A 170 -13.48 -25.45 -2.28
CA VAL A 170 -12.50 -25.07 -3.30
C VAL A 170 -11.56 -24.13 -2.56
N GLY A 171 -10.41 -24.70 -2.25
CA GLY A 171 -9.68 -24.37 -1.05
C GLY A 171 -9.18 -22.94 -1.12
N VAL A 172 -9.32 -22.21 -0.03
CA VAL A 172 -8.62 -20.93 0.16
C VAL A 172 -7.14 -21.05 -0.22
N GLY A 173 -6.52 -22.23 -0.01
CA GLY A 173 -5.17 -22.53 -0.48
C GLY A 173 -4.97 -22.56 -2.00
N GLU A 174 -5.97 -22.99 -2.79
CA GLU A 174 -5.91 -22.92 -4.26
C GLU A 174 -5.96 -21.47 -4.74
N GLU A 175 -6.80 -20.65 -4.15
CA GLU A 175 -6.88 -19.22 -4.48
C GLU A 175 -5.63 -18.46 -4.05
N GLU A 176 -5.09 -18.72 -2.85
CA GLU A 176 -3.79 -18.21 -2.43
C GLU A 176 -2.68 -18.61 -3.40
N ARG A 177 -2.68 -19.86 -3.88
CA ARG A 177 -1.73 -20.34 -4.89
C ARG A 177 -1.87 -19.57 -6.21
N ARG A 178 -3.10 -19.35 -6.70
CA ARG A 178 -3.34 -18.61 -7.95
C ARG A 178 -2.94 -17.13 -7.84
N VAL A 179 -3.25 -16.47 -6.72
CA VAL A 179 -2.75 -15.10 -6.44
C VAL A 179 -1.23 -15.07 -6.46
N ARG A 180 -0.59 -16.02 -5.76
CA ARG A 180 0.88 -16.12 -5.68
C ARG A 180 1.50 -16.31 -7.06
N GLU A 181 1.02 -17.28 -7.83
CA GLU A 181 1.49 -17.57 -9.20
C GLU A 181 1.32 -16.34 -10.11
N TRP A 182 0.21 -15.61 -9.98
CA TRP A 182 0.00 -14.37 -10.74
C TRP A 182 1.05 -13.31 -10.39
N PHE A 183 1.32 -13.08 -9.10
CA PHE A 183 2.34 -12.11 -8.67
C PHE A 183 3.75 -12.52 -9.09
N GLU A 184 4.12 -13.78 -8.88
CA GLU A 184 5.44 -14.33 -9.25
C GLU A 184 5.66 -14.27 -10.76
N GLY A 185 4.63 -14.54 -11.56
CA GLY A 185 4.69 -14.44 -13.03
C GLY A 185 4.78 -13.01 -13.56
N LYS A 186 4.37 -11.99 -12.78
CA LYS A 186 4.41 -10.57 -13.18
C LYS A 186 5.54 -9.79 -12.54
N CYS A 187 6.09 -10.29 -11.44
CA CYS A 187 7.10 -9.62 -10.63
C CYS A 187 8.12 -10.61 -10.11
N GLU A 188 9.24 -10.72 -10.81
CA GLU A 188 10.34 -11.65 -10.55
C GLU A 188 10.99 -11.51 -9.15
N ARG A 189 10.67 -10.44 -8.40
CA ARG A 189 11.30 -10.13 -7.10
C ARG A 189 10.31 -9.75 -6.00
N VAL A 190 9.04 -10.13 -6.13
CA VAL A 190 8.02 -9.84 -5.14
C VAL A 190 7.74 -11.05 -4.26
N GLU A 191 7.96 -10.89 -2.96
CA GLU A 191 7.53 -11.82 -1.94
C GLU A 191 6.02 -11.66 -1.71
N VAL A 192 5.26 -12.75 -1.83
CA VAL A 192 3.82 -12.76 -1.56
C VAL A 192 3.56 -13.51 -0.26
N GLY A 193 3.05 -12.78 0.73
CA GLY A 193 2.58 -13.31 2.00
C GLY A 193 1.05 -13.35 2.06
N PHE A 194 0.51 -14.34 2.76
CA PHE A 194 -0.92 -14.42 3.06
C PHE A 194 -1.11 -14.46 4.57
N GLU A 195 -2.02 -13.63 5.07
CA GLU A 195 -2.41 -13.60 6.47
C GLU A 195 -3.91 -13.86 6.54
N ARG A 196 -4.30 -14.96 7.20
CA ARG A 196 -5.70 -15.29 7.42
C ARG A 196 -6.13 -14.69 8.75
N VAL A 197 -7.09 -13.79 8.71
CA VAL A 197 -7.64 -13.15 9.91
C VAL A 197 -9.05 -13.67 10.12
N MET A 198 -9.25 -14.43 11.20
CA MET A 198 -10.57 -14.80 11.69
C MET A 198 -11.19 -13.55 12.30
N ALA A 199 -12.32 -13.09 11.73
CA ALA A 199 -13.06 -11.95 12.22
C ALA A 199 -13.90 -12.31 13.46
#